data_AF-A0A914FKM8-F1
#
_entry.id   AF-A0A914FKM8-F1
#
_cell.length_a   1.000
_cell.length_b   1.000
_cell.length_c   1.000
_cell.angle_alpha   90.00
_cell.angle_beta   90.00
_cell.angle_gamma   90.00
#
_symmetry.space_group_name_H-M   'P 1'
#
loop_
_entity.id
_entity.type
_entity.pdbx_description
1 polymer ?
#
loop_
_entity_poly.entity_id
_entity_poly.type
_entity_poly.pdbx_seq_one_letter_code
_entity_poly.pdbx_strand_id
1 'polypeptide(L)'
;MDIPNLNYNITAECSEDLILIGVAAIDKNHTAPELAQVVAQMMDATAKVPAGMLRGARNLFGFKQECDVIKYKFGQRKREFRTAYSRLVVLKRDCGNLETSLGFDVCLPSSCTSEDLMNVVAIIPEINATLTNLTNSLCAISTFADINKPMTTGSWIMVAFLSILGILVISAGIADYCIIPAETPIRKQFGVELFLSFSGYKSVCEIMTATKFKRGQIGPINCLRVISMFWVIFGHTMASSLTTNDNILDFMPILDYFFTQIIENAFLSVDTFFFIGGVLLAFMWFKGYEKDKRKLMSPQGWAMFYVHRIIR
;
A
#
# COMPACT_ATOMS: atom_id res chain seq x y z
N MET A 1 31.40 -26.51 -28.36
CA MET A 1 31.78 -25.89 -27.07
C MET A 1 30.87 -26.51 -26.04
N ASP A 2 31.41 -27.45 -25.28
CA ASP A 2 30.66 -28.15 -24.24
C ASP A 2 30.37 -27.18 -23.09
N ILE A 3 29.09 -26.95 -22.84
CA ILE A 3 28.63 -26.15 -21.70
C ILE A 3 28.77 -27.04 -20.46
N PRO A 4 29.52 -26.64 -19.42
CA PRO A 4 29.72 -27.46 -18.24
C PRO A 4 28.39 -27.77 -17.56
N ASN A 5 28.24 -29.01 -17.08
CA ASN A 5 27.12 -29.48 -16.25
C ASN A 5 27.07 -28.67 -14.95
N LEU A 6 26.31 -27.58 -14.98
CA LEU A 6 25.97 -26.77 -13.83
C LEU A 6 24.76 -27.43 -13.14
N ASN A 7 25.00 -28.19 -12.06
CA ASN A 7 23.97 -28.70 -11.17
C ASN A 7 23.31 -27.52 -10.40
N TYR A 8 22.32 -26.88 -11.01
CA TYR A 8 21.50 -25.87 -10.35
C TYR A 8 20.03 -26.26 -10.48
N ASN A 9 19.27 -26.00 -9.42
CA ASN A 9 17.84 -26.25 -9.36
C ASN A 9 17.10 -25.15 -10.14
N ILE A 10 17.31 -25.12 -11.46
CA ILE A 10 16.59 -24.25 -12.39
C ILE A 10 15.62 -25.13 -13.16
N THR A 11 14.37 -24.70 -13.25
CA THR A 11 13.35 -25.38 -14.05
C THR A 11 13.84 -25.55 -15.49
N ALA A 12 13.73 -26.77 -16.05
CA ALA A 12 14.18 -27.07 -17.41
C ALA A 12 13.58 -26.10 -18.45
N GLU A 13 12.34 -25.68 -18.23
CA GLU A 13 11.64 -24.70 -19.05
C GLU A 13 12.29 -23.31 -19.05
N CYS A 14 12.77 -22.84 -17.90
CA CYS A 14 13.46 -21.56 -17.77
C CYS A 14 14.85 -21.62 -18.41
N SER A 15 15.58 -22.73 -18.20
CA SER A 15 16.90 -22.94 -18.81
C SER A 15 16.85 -22.93 -20.35
N GLU A 16 15.87 -23.61 -20.95
CA GLU A 16 15.69 -23.63 -22.41
C GLU A 16 15.39 -22.26 -23.03
N ASP A 17 14.65 -21.41 -22.31
CA ASP A 17 14.30 -20.06 -22.75
C ASP A 17 15.46 -19.07 -22.54
N LEU A 18 16.21 -19.20 -21.44
CA LEU A 18 17.41 -18.40 -21.18
C LEU A 18 18.53 -18.70 -22.18
N ILE A 19 18.75 -19.98 -22.52
CA ILE A 19 19.72 -20.37 -23.55
C ILE A 19 19.34 -19.79 -24.91
N LEU A 20 18.04 -19.80 -25.25
CA LEU A 20 17.54 -19.24 -26.50
C LEU A 20 17.86 -17.74 -26.62
N ILE A 21 17.59 -16.97 -25.55
CA ILE A 21 17.94 -15.54 -25.50
C ILE A 21 19.45 -15.35 -25.57
N GLY A 22 20.22 -16.12 -24.80
CA GLY A 22 21.68 -16.02 -24.76
C GLY A 22 22.33 -16.27 -26.12
N VAL A 23 21.86 -17.27 -26.87
CA VAL A 23 22.32 -17.54 -28.24
C VAL A 23 22.01 -16.38 -29.17
N ALA A 24 20.82 -15.79 -29.11
CA ALA A 24 20.48 -14.63 -29.94
C ALA A 24 21.21 -13.34 -29.57
N ALA A 25 21.53 -13.14 -28.29
CA ALA A 25 22.32 -12.00 -27.85
C ALA A 25 23.78 -12.06 -28.37
N ILE A 26 24.29 -13.27 -28.63
CA ILE A 26 25.67 -13.51 -29.09
C ILE A 26 25.75 -13.65 -30.62
N ASP A 27 24.64 -14.00 -31.29
CA ASP A 27 24.60 -14.21 -32.75
C ASP A 27 24.81 -12.90 -33.54
N LYS A 28 26.06 -12.58 -33.84
CA LYS A 28 26.47 -11.44 -34.66
C LYS A 28 26.14 -11.62 -36.15
N ASN A 29 25.81 -12.83 -36.59
CA ASN A 29 25.55 -13.13 -38.01
C ASN A 29 24.07 -12.97 -38.39
N HIS A 30 23.20 -12.55 -37.47
CA HIS A 30 21.76 -12.38 -37.69
C HIS A 30 21.10 -13.60 -38.36
N THR A 31 21.51 -14.80 -37.96
CA THR A 31 21.01 -16.04 -38.58
C THR A 31 19.52 -16.31 -38.26
N ALA A 32 19.01 -15.67 -37.20
CA ALA A 32 17.60 -15.66 -36.81
C ALA A 32 17.11 -14.22 -36.53
N PRO A 33 16.67 -13.46 -37.54
CA PRO A 33 16.26 -12.05 -37.37
C PRO A 33 15.04 -11.89 -36.46
N GLU A 34 14.12 -12.86 -36.47
CA GLU A 34 12.94 -12.86 -35.60
C GLU A 34 13.33 -12.96 -34.12
N LEU A 35 14.32 -13.79 -33.78
CA LEU A 35 14.77 -13.94 -32.41
C LEU A 35 15.56 -12.71 -31.92
N ALA A 36 16.36 -12.11 -32.80
CA ALA A 36 17.03 -10.83 -32.50
C ALA A 36 16.02 -9.70 -32.26
N GLN A 37 14.92 -9.65 -33.01
CA GLN A 37 13.84 -8.68 -32.80
C GLN A 37 13.16 -8.88 -31.43
N VAL A 38 12.90 -10.12 -31.04
CA VAL A 38 12.33 -10.43 -29.71
C VAL A 38 13.26 -9.98 -28.59
N VAL A 39 14.55 -10.26 -28.68
CA VAL A 39 15.52 -9.81 -27.68
C VAL A 39 15.60 -8.28 -27.64
N ALA A 40 15.54 -7.60 -28.79
CA ALA A 40 15.49 -6.13 -28.83
C ALA A 40 14.24 -5.58 -28.14
N GLN A 41 13.06 -6.16 -28.37
CA GLN A 41 11.83 -5.79 -27.67
C GLN A 41 11.92 -6.03 -26.16
N MET A 42 12.55 -7.13 -25.73
CA MET A 42 12.79 -7.39 -24.30
C MET A 42 13.73 -6.36 -23.66
N MET A 43 14.81 -5.99 -24.37
CA MET A 43 15.74 -4.96 -23.91
C MET A 43 15.09 -3.58 -23.87
N ASP A 44 14.18 -3.29 -24.80
CA ASP A 44 13.42 -2.04 -24.80
C ASP A 44 12.36 -2.02 -23.68
N ALA A 45 11.69 -3.13 -23.41
CA ALA A 45 10.73 -3.19 -22.30
C ALA A 45 11.40 -3.16 -20.91
N THR A 46 12.70 -3.50 -20.83
CA THR A 46 13.50 -3.47 -19.59
C THR A 46 13.80 -2.03 -19.16
N ALA A 47 13.93 -1.82 -17.84
CA ALA A 47 14.18 -0.51 -17.28
C ALA A 47 15.52 0.09 -17.76
N LYS A 48 15.51 1.40 -17.97
CA LYS A 48 16.70 2.19 -18.29
C LYS A 48 17.11 3.01 -17.08
N VAL A 49 18.38 3.40 -17.03
CA VAL A 49 18.89 4.31 -15.98
C VAL A 49 18.24 5.69 -16.15
N PRO A 50 17.41 6.15 -15.19
CA PRO A 50 16.75 7.44 -15.28
C PRO A 50 17.71 8.56 -14.90
N ALA A 51 17.40 9.78 -15.35
CA ALA A 51 18.00 10.96 -14.77
C ALA A 51 17.60 11.09 -13.29
N GLY A 52 18.41 11.77 -12.48
CA GLY A 52 18.06 12.02 -11.08
C GLY A 52 18.45 10.91 -10.09
N MET A 53 19.30 9.95 -10.46
CA MET A 53 19.86 9.00 -9.47
C MET A 53 20.54 9.70 -8.29
N LEU A 54 21.29 10.79 -8.55
CA LEU A 54 21.88 11.63 -7.49
C LEU A 54 20.86 12.52 -6.76
N ARG A 55 19.62 12.57 -7.25
CA ARG A 55 18.46 13.23 -6.61
C ARG A 55 17.52 12.22 -5.94
N GLY A 56 17.99 11.00 -5.74
CA GLY A 56 17.25 9.97 -5.00
C GLY A 56 16.30 9.15 -5.85
N ALA A 57 16.47 9.09 -7.18
CA ALA A 57 15.82 8.09 -8.02
C ALA A 57 16.18 6.67 -7.56
N ARG A 58 15.20 5.99 -6.97
CA ARG A 58 15.34 4.62 -6.43
C ARG A 58 14.61 3.56 -7.24
N ASN A 59 13.68 3.95 -8.10
CA ASN A 59 12.90 3.03 -8.92
C ASN A 59 13.23 3.26 -10.39
N LEU A 60 13.74 2.22 -11.03
CA LEU A 60 13.99 2.16 -12.46
C LEU A 60 12.85 1.34 -13.08
N PHE A 61 11.88 2.05 -13.65
CA PHE A 61 10.71 1.45 -14.27
C PHE A 61 10.99 1.02 -15.71
N GLY A 62 10.51 -0.16 -16.07
CA GLY A 62 10.43 -0.64 -17.45
C GLY A 62 9.00 -0.48 -17.99
N PHE A 63 8.79 -0.81 -19.26
CA PHE A 63 7.46 -0.79 -19.87
C PHE A 63 6.80 -2.17 -19.75
N LYS A 64 5.97 -2.33 -18.70
CA LYS A 64 5.24 -3.57 -18.45
C LYS A 64 4.39 -4.04 -19.63
N GLN A 65 3.63 -3.11 -20.23
CA GLN A 65 2.73 -3.43 -21.32
C GLN A 65 3.49 -3.94 -22.55
N GLU A 66 4.68 -3.41 -22.82
CA GLU A 66 5.53 -3.88 -23.91
C GLU A 66 6.10 -5.26 -23.60
N CYS A 67 6.51 -5.51 -22.35
CA CYS A 67 7.02 -6.82 -21.95
C CYS A 67 5.94 -7.91 -22.04
N ASP A 68 4.70 -7.66 -21.58
CA ASP A 68 3.66 -8.70 -21.49
C ASP A 68 3.09 -9.11 -22.86
N VAL A 69 3.27 -8.28 -23.89
CA VAL A 69 2.74 -8.51 -25.26
C VAL A 69 3.65 -9.44 -26.08
N ILE A 70 4.93 -9.58 -25.72
CA ILE A 70 5.90 -10.37 -26.49
C ILE A 70 5.55 -11.86 -26.38
N LYS A 71 5.06 -12.42 -27.50
CA LYS A 71 4.72 -13.84 -27.64
C LYS A 71 5.17 -14.33 -29.01
N TYR A 72 6.09 -15.28 -29.02
CA TYR A 72 6.65 -15.79 -30.26
C TYR A 72 6.74 -17.31 -30.25
N LYS A 73 6.48 -17.92 -31.42
CA LYS A 73 6.64 -19.36 -31.62
C LYS A 73 7.82 -19.60 -32.54
N PHE A 74 8.93 -20.06 -31.97
CA PHE A 74 10.15 -20.33 -32.72
C PHE A 74 10.11 -21.70 -33.39
N GLY A 75 10.12 -21.73 -34.73
CA GLY A 75 10.26 -22.96 -35.53
C GLY A 75 9.27 -24.08 -35.15
N GLN A 76 9.78 -25.31 -34.97
CA GLN A 76 8.98 -26.49 -34.59
C GLN A 76 8.77 -26.66 -33.07
N ARG A 77 9.05 -25.65 -32.24
CA ARG A 77 8.78 -25.76 -30.80
C ARG A 77 7.28 -25.95 -30.54
N LYS A 78 6.96 -26.86 -29.62
CA LYS A 78 5.59 -27.09 -29.15
C LYS A 78 5.12 -25.97 -28.21
N ARG A 79 6.03 -25.36 -27.45
CA ARG A 79 5.74 -24.27 -26.50
C ARG A 79 6.00 -22.90 -27.15
N GLU A 80 5.10 -21.96 -26.89
CA GLU A 80 5.28 -20.55 -27.22
C GLU A 80 6.22 -19.90 -26.19
N PHE A 81 7.16 -19.11 -26.68
CA PHE A 81 7.96 -18.24 -25.84
C PHE A 81 7.11 -17.06 -25.38
N ARG A 82 7.11 -16.82 -24.07
CA ARG A 82 6.37 -15.74 -23.43
C ARG A 82 7.27 -15.08 -22.41
N THR A 83 7.08 -13.79 -22.25
CA THR A 83 7.80 -12.96 -21.30
C THR A 83 6.90 -12.55 -20.15
N ALA A 84 7.52 -12.24 -19.02
CA ALA A 84 6.90 -11.68 -17.85
C ALA A 84 7.75 -10.55 -17.31
N TYR A 85 7.09 -9.46 -16.95
CA TYR A 85 7.74 -8.37 -16.26
C TYR A 85 8.12 -8.78 -14.82
N SER A 86 9.34 -8.45 -14.41
CA SER A 86 9.86 -8.77 -13.08
C SER A 86 10.58 -7.57 -12.48
N ARG A 87 10.54 -7.45 -11.15
CA ARG A 87 11.23 -6.40 -10.40
C ARG A 87 12.35 -7.01 -9.56
N LEU A 88 13.58 -6.58 -9.82
CA LEU A 88 14.77 -6.87 -9.03
C LEU A 88 14.90 -5.79 -7.96
N VAL A 89 15.03 -6.18 -6.69
CA VAL A 89 15.24 -5.24 -5.58
C VAL A 89 16.62 -5.46 -4.98
N VAL A 90 17.47 -4.46 -5.13
CA VAL A 90 18.83 -4.44 -4.57
C VAL A 90 18.81 -3.63 -3.28
N LEU A 91 19.14 -4.24 -2.15
CA LEU A 91 19.29 -3.58 -0.85
C LEU A 91 20.76 -3.43 -0.51
N LYS A 92 21.19 -2.22 -0.16
CA LYS A 92 22.56 -2.00 0.33
C LYS A 92 22.68 -2.43 1.81
N ARG A 93 23.13 -3.68 2.02
CA ARG A 93 23.52 -4.38 3.28
C ARG A 93 22.40 -4.73 4.29
N ASP A 94 22.44 -5.99 4.71
CA ASP A 94 21.58 -6.75 5.62
C ASP A 94 20.08 -6.59 5.37
N CYS A 95 19.43 -7.67 4.89
CA CYS A 95 18.00 -7.79 4.66
C CYS A 95 17.15 -7.72 5.97
N GLY A 96 17.61 -6.97 6.97
CA GLY A 96 16.96 -6.67 8.24
C GLY A 96 16.80 -5.18 8.53
N ASN A 97 17.60 -4.27 7.92
CA ASN A 97 17.51 -2.82 8.15
C ASN A 97 17.54 -2.03 6.83
N LEU A 98 16.43 -1.36 6.56
CA LEU A 98 16.12 -0.69 5.29
C LEU A 98 16.78 0.70 5.22
N GLU A 99 17.92 0.85 4.54
CA GLU A 99 18.44 2.21 4.27
C GLU A 99 18.46 2.63 2.81
N THR A 100 18.54 1.74 1.81
CA THR A 100 18.26 2.12 0.41
C THR A 100 17.97 0.89 -0.43
N SER A 101 16.75 0.80 -0.97
CA SER A 101 16.39 -0.15 -2.03
C SER A 101 16.49 0.51 -3.39
N LEU A 102 17.17 -0.14 -4.33
CA LEU A 102 17.12 0.19 -5.75
C LEU A 102 16.25 -0.88 -6.43
N GLY A 103 15.10 -0.47 -6.96
CA GLY A 103 14.24 -1.34 -7.76
C GLY A 103 14.60 -1.22 -9.23
N PHE A 104 14.89 -2.33 -9.90
CA PHE A 104 15.15 -2.40 -11.33
C PHE A 104 14.20 -3.37 -12.00
N ASP A 105 13.41 -2.87 -12.95
CA ASP A 105 12.45 -3.68 -13.67
C ASP A 105 13.07 -4.32 -14.92
N VAL A 106 12.86 -5.62 -15.11
CA VAL A 106 13.43 -6.42 -16.20
C VAL A 106 12.35 -7.23 -16.91
N CYS A 107 12.48 -7.33 -18.23
CA CYS A 107 11.67 -8.24 -19.02
C CYS A 107 12.38 -9.58 -19.18
N LEU A 108 11.82 -10.63 -18.58
CA LEU A 108 12.41 -11.97 -18.54
C LEU A 108 11.40 -13.01 -19.07
N PRO A 109 11.83 -14.24 -19.40
CA PRO A 109 10.89 -15.31 -19.76
C PRO A 109 9.89 -15.58 -18.64
N SER A 110 8.61 -15.78 -18.98
CA SER A 110 7.57 -16.10 -18.01
C SER A 110 7.73 -17.49 -17.38
N SER A 111 8.53 -18.36 -18.00
CA SER A 111 8.83 -19.69 -17.50
C SER A 111 9.79 -19.69 -16.30
N CYS A 112 10.41 -18.56 -15.97
CA CYS A 112 11.32 -18.45 -14.83
C CYS A 112 10.58 -17.96 -13.58
N THR A 113 10.71 -18.69 -12.48
CA THR A 113 10.20 -18.28 -11.16
C THR A 113 11.21 -17.37 -10.45
N SER A 114 10.80 -16.71 -9.35
CA SER A 114 11.72 -15.91 -8.53
C SER A 114 12.90 -16.72 -7.98
N GLU A 115 12.70 -17.99 -7.65
CA GLU A 115 13.76 -18.91 -7.21
C GLU A 115 14.75 -19.22 -8.35
N ASP A 116 14.24 -19.51 -9.55
CA ASP A 116 15.07 -19.75 -10.73
C ASP A 116 15.94 -18.53 -11.04
N LEU A 117 15.37 -17.33 -10.98
CA LEU A 117 16.08 -16.09 -11.27
C LEU A 117 17.15 -15.76 -10.23
N MET A 118 16.91 -16.05 -8.94
CA MET A 118 17.94 -15.90 -7.90
C MET A 118 19.13 -16.83 -8.18
N ASN A 119 18.87 -18.06 -8.61
CA ASN A 119 19.90 -19.03 -8.96
C ASN A 119 20.67 -18.61 -10.23
N VAL A 120 19.99 -18.03 -11.24
CA VAL A 120 20.63 -17.53 -12.48
C VAL A 120 21.59 -16.38 -12.21
N VAL A 121 21.22 -15.42 -11.36
CA VAL A 121 22.10 -14.28 -11.03
C VAL A 121 23.34 -14.73 -10.25
N ALA A 122 23.25 -15.83 -9.49
CA ALA A 122 24.40 -16.42 -8.79
C ALA A 122 25.40 -17.14 -9.73
N ILE A 123 25.05 -17.40 -11.00
CA ILE A 123 25.84 -18.24 -11.91
C ILE A 123 26.85 -17.46 -12.77
N ILE A 124 26.63 -16.17 -13.07
CA ILE A 124 27.45 -15.46 -14.08
C ILE A 124 28.82 -15.04 -13.49
N PRO A 125 29.96 -15.66 -13.88
CA PRO A 125 31.26 -15.46 -13.22
C PRO A 125 31.97 -14.16 -13.59
N GLU A 126 31.75 -13.62 -14.80
CA GLU A 126 32.29 -12.30 -15.22
C GLU A 126 31.58 -11.13 -14.53
N ILE A 127 30.33 -11.36 -14.13
CA ILE A 127 29.56 -10.52 -13.21
C ILE A 127 30.15 -10.67 -11.79
N ASN A 128 30.54 -11.86 -11.36
CA ASN A 128 31.10 -12.09 -10.01
C ASN A 128 32.38 -11.27 -9.70
N ALA A 129 33.24 -10.98 -10.69
CA ALA A 129 34.46 -10.19 -10.42
C ALA A 129 34.22 -8.67 -10.28
N THR A 130 33.16 -8.13 -10.89
CA THR A 130 32.78 -6.70 -10.80
C THR A 130 31.59 -6.45 -9.87
N LEU A 131 30.82 -7.49 -9.54
CA LEU A 131 29.57 -7.46 -8.78
C LEU A 131 29.61 -8.37 -7.54
N THR A 132 30.76 -8.87 -7.08
CA THR A 132 30.90 -9.54 -5.77
C THR A 132 30.44 -8.67 -4.59
N ASN A 133 30.45 -7.35 -4.76
CA ASN A 133 29.84 -6.39 -3.82
C ASN A 133 28.34 -6.14 -4.06
N LEU A 134 27.80 -6.55 -5.21
CA LEU A 134 26.38 -6.39 -5.59
C LEU A 134 25.55 -7.67 -5.41
N THR A 135 26.15 -8.86 -5.52
CA THR A 135 25.46 -10.15 -5.28
C THR A 135 25.09 -10.32 -3.81
N ASN A 136 25.94 -9.86 -2.90
CA ASN A 136 25.61 -9.71 -1.47
C ASN A 136 24.57 -8.61 -1.18
N SER A 137 24.18 -7.83 -2.20
CA SER A 137 23.24 -6.70 -2.10
C SER A 137 21.88 -7.02 -2.72
N LEU A 138 21.71 -8.17 -3.38
CA LEU A 138 20.44 -8.58 -3.97
C LEU A 138 19.64 -9.41 -2.95
N CYS A 139 18.64 -8.80 -2.32
CA CYS A 139 17.84 -9.46 -1.28
C CYS A 139 16.56 -10.10 -1.82
N ALA A 140 15.99 -9.57 -2.91
CA ALA A 140 14.73 -10.07 -3.44
C ALA A 140 14.63 -9.90 -4.95
N ILE A 141 14.24 -10.98 -5.61
CA ILE A 141 13.74 -10.98 -6.98
C ILE A 141 12.26 -11.32 -6.87
N SER A 142 11.42 -10.39 -7.30
CA SER A 142 9.98 -10.59 -7.32
C SER A 142 9.51 -10.55 -8.76
N THR A 143 8.87 -11.61 -9.21
CA THR A 143 8.19 -11.60 -10.50
C THR A 143 6.81 -10.95 -10.34
N PHE A 144 6.21 -10.42 -11.41
CA PHE A 144 4.83 -9.93 -11.31
C PHE A 144 3.82 -11.04 -11.00
N ALA A 145 4.17 -12.31 -11.24
CA ALA A 145 3.38 -13.44 -10.78
C ALA A 145 3.39 -13.57 -9.25
N ASP A 146 4.51 -13.24 -8.59
CA ASP A 146 4.62 -13.20 -7.13
C ASP A 146 3.88 -11.99 -6.52
N ILE A 147 3.92 -10.85 -7.21
CA ILE A 147 3.23 -9.62 -6.77
C ILE A 147 1.71 -9.74 -6.97
N ASN A 148 1.27 -10.31 -8.09
CA ASN A 148 -0.14 -10.59 -8.37
C ASN A 148 -0.60 -11.92 -7.76
N LYS A 149 -0.08 -12.26 -6.57
CA LYS A 149 -0.56 -13.41 -5.82
C LYS A 149 -2.08 -13.30 -5.70
N PRO A 150 -2.85 -14.38 -5.98
CA PRO A 150 -4.29 -14.33 -5.82
C PRO A 150 -4.64 -13.85 -4.42
N MET A 151 -5.68 -13.03 -4.33
CA MET A 151 -6.12 -12.41 -3.07
C MET A 151 -6.16 -13.45 -1.97
N THR A 152 -5.44 -13.16 -0.89
CA THR A 152 -5.38 -14.06 0.27
C THR A 152 -6.76 -14.26 0.85
N THR A 153 -6.99 -15.38 1.52
CA THR A 153 -8.28 -15.69 2.18
C THR A 153 -8.74 -14.55 3.09
N GLY A 154 -7.81 -13.91 3.81
CA GLY A 154 -8.09 -12.73 4.64
C GLY A 154 -8.60 -11.53 3.85
N SER A 155 -8.08 -11.30 2.64
CA SER A 155 -8.53 -10.22 1.76
C SER A 155 -9.98 -10.46 1.30
N TRP A 156 -10.30 -11.70 0.92
CA TRP A 156 -11.68 -12.07 0.55
C TRP A 156 -12.66 -11.94 1.72
N ILE A 157 -12.25 -12.30 2.94
CA ILE A 157 -13.06 -12.10 4.16
C ILE A 157 -13.35 -10.60 4.36
N MET A 158 -12.34 -9.74 4.22
CA MET A 158 -12.51 -8.29 4.35
C MET A 158 -13.40 -7.71 3.26
N VAL A 159 -13.24 -8.14 2.01
CA VAL A 159 -14.11 -7.73 0.90
C VAL A 159 -15.56 -8.14 1.17
N ALA A 160 -15.80 -9.36 1.62
CA ALA A 160 -17.14 -9.83 1.98
C ALA A 160 -17.75 -9.00 3.12
N PHE A 161 -16.98 -8.75 4.19
CA PHE A 161 -17.42 -7.94 5.31
C PHE A 161 -17.78 -6.50 4.90
N LEU A 162 -16.89 -5.82 4.15
CA LEU A 162 -17.12 -4.47 3.67
C LEU A 162 -18.29 -4.39 2.68
N SER A 163 -18.47 -5.42 1.85
CA SER A 163 -19.60 -5.51 0.92
C SER A 163 -20.93 -5.66 1.68
N ILE A 164 -20.97 -6.50 2.72
CA ILE A 164 -22.16 -6.66 3.58
C ILE A 164 -22.49 -5.33 4.28
N LEU A 165 -21.48 -4.67 4.87
CA LEU A 165 -21.67 -3.37 5.51
C LEU A 165 -22.17 -2.32 4.52
N GLY A 166 -21.59 -2.27 3.31
CA GLY A 166 -22.01 -1.36 2.24
C GLY A 166 -23.45 -1.60 1.79
N ILE A 167 -23.85 -2.85 1.57
CA ILE A 167 -25.23 -3.23 1.24
C ILE A 167 -26.18 -2.81 2.36
N LEU A 168 -25.78 -3.00 3.62
CA LEU A 168 -26.57 -2.63 4.78
C LEU A 168 -26.76 -1.11 4.89
N VAL A 169 -25.72 -0.31 4.61
CA VAL A 169 -25.80 1.17 4.57
C VAL A 169 -26.71 1.65 3.42
N ILE A 170 -26.59 1.05 2.23
CA ILE A 170 -27.39 1.43 1.06
C ILE A 170 -28.86 1.06 1.28
N SER A 171 -29.14 -0.16 1.73
CA SER A 171 -30.50 -0.62 2.00
C SER A 171 -31.17 0.18 3.12
N ALA A 172 -30.44 0.51 4.20
CA ALA A 172 -30.92 1.39 5.26
C ALA A 172 -31.18 2.81 4.74
N GLY A 173 -30.30 3.35 3.89
CA GLY A 173 -30.46 4.66 3.25
C GLY A 173 -31.70 4.74 2.34
N ILE A 174 -31.93 3.71 1.52
CA ILE A 174 -33.12 3.62 0.66
C ILE A 174 -34.39 3.49 1.51
N ALA A 175 -34.38 2.66 2.56
CA ALA A 175 -35.54 2.47 3.43
C ALA A 175 -35.92 3.77 4.18
N ASP A 176 -34.92 4.50 4.67
CA ASP A 176 -35.11 5.77 5.38
C ASP A 176 -35.56 6.91 4.45
N TYR A 177 -35.05 6.96 3.21
CA TYR A 177 -35.43 8.01 2.25
C TYR A 177 -36.76 7.75 1.55
N CYS A 178 -37.01 6.51 1.10
CA CYS A 178 -38.16 6.18 0.24
C CYS A 178 -39.33 5.53 0.99
N ILE A 179 -39.08 4.73 2.03
CA ILE A 179 -40.08 3.77 2.56
C ILE A 179 -40.66 4.21 3.90
N ILE A 180 -39.87 4.82 4.78
CA ILE A 180 -40.26 5.10 6.17
C ILE A 180 -40.38 6.61 6.40
N PRO A 181 -41.60 7.18 6.34
CA PRO A 181 -41.85 8.57 6.73
C PRO A 181 -41.50 8.82 8.19
N ALA A 182 -41.08 10.06 8.50
CA ALA A 182 -40.53 10.47 9.79
C ALA A 182 -41.45 10.22 11.00
N GLU A 183 -42.77 10.18 10.80
CA GLU A 183 -43.79 10.11 11.87
C GLU A 183 -44.46 8.73 12.03
N THR A 184 -43.86 7.65 11.53
CA THR A 184 -44.46 6.30 11.63
C THR A 184 -44.12 5.58 12.95
N PRO A 185 -45.08 4.84 13.56
CA PRO A 185 -44.84 4.08 14.79
C PRO A 185 -43.87 2.90 14.59
N ILE A 186 -43.71 2.42 13.35
CA ILE A 186 -42.80 1.34 12.95
C ILE A 186 -41.34 1.73 13.23
N ARG A 187 -41.00 3.02 13.13
CA ARG A 187 -39.64 3.54 13.34
C ARG A 187 -39.11 3.31 14.76
N LYS A 188 -39.99 3.19 15.76
CA LYS A 188 -39.62 3.00 17.18
C LYS A 188 -39.39 1.54 17.56
N GLN A 189 -39.55 0.60 16.62
CA GLN A 189 -39.21 -0.80 16.88
C GLN A 189 -37.69 -0.95 16.90
N PHE A 190 -37.16 -1.65 17.92
CA PHE A 190 -35.71 -1.80 18.14
C PHE A 190 -34.94 -2.26 16.90
N GLY A 191 -35.46 -3.25 16.16
CA GLY A 191 -34.80 -3.77 14.95
C GLY A 191 -34.76 -2.76 13.80
N VAL A 192 -35.82 -1.97 13.63
CA VAL A 192 -35.92 -0.93 12.61
C VAL A 192 -35.03 0.25 13.00
N GLU A 193 -34.99 0.64 14.28
CA GLU A 193 -34.13 1.69 14.80
C GLU A 193 -32.64 1.34 14.66
N LEU A 194 -32.27 0.08 14.96
CA LEU A 194 -30.91 -0.42 14.76
C LEU A 194 -30.52 -0.41 13.28
N PHE A 195 -31.40 -0.90 12.40
CA PHE A 195 -31.15 -0.91 10.96
C PHE A 195 -31.02 0.51 10.38
N LEU A 196 -31.92 1.42 10.76
CA LEU A 196 -31.88 2.83 10.34
C LEU A 196 -30.68 3.60 10.92
N SER A 197 -30.02 3.09 11.96
CA SER A 197 -28.77 3.69 12.46
C SER A 197 -27.63 3.59 11.45
N PHE A 198 -27.72 2.67 10.49
CA PHE A 198 -26.77 2.56 9.37
C PHE A 198 -27.18 3.38 8.15
N SER A 199 -28.31 4.12 8.19
CA SER A 199 -28.73 5.01 7.10
C SER A 199 -27.68 6.11 6.90
N GLY A 200 -26.99 6.06 5.75
CA GLY A 200 -26.06 7.10 5.35
C GLY A 200 -26.75 8.46 5.17
N TYR A 201 -27.98 8.47 4.63
CA TYR A 201 -28.77 9.68 4.44
C TYR A 201 -29.05 10.39 5.77
N LYS A 202 -29.57 9.67 6.77
CA LYS A 202 -29.80 10.20 8.12
C LYS A 202 -28.52 10.74 8.73
N SER A 203 -27.44 9.96 8.66
CA SER A 203 -26.14 10.33 9.25
C SER A 203 -25.60 11.63 8.64
N VAL A 204 -25.66 11.76 7.31
CA VAL A 204 -25.24 12.99 6.61
C VAL A 204 -26.16 14.16 6.93
N CYS A 205 -27.48 13.96 6.89
CA CYS A 205 -28.44 15.02 7.24
C CYS A 205 -28.28 15.47 8.70
N GLU A 206 -28.05 14.56 9.65
CA GLU A 206 -27.78 14.89 11.05
C GLU A 206 -26.49 15.69 11.20
N ILE A 207 -25.42 15.31 10.50
CA ILE A 207 -24.15 16.06 10.48
C ILE A 207 -24.35 17.47 9.89
N MET A 208 -25.09 17.59 8.79
CA MET A 208 -25.33 18.87 8.10
C MET A 208 -26.35 19.76 8.83
N THR A 209 -27.27 19.17 9.58
CA THR A 209 -28.30 19.87 10.38
C THR A 209 -27.84 20.13 11.81
N ALA A 210 -26.59 19.81 12.16
CA ALA A 210 -26.02 20.01 13.48
C ALA A 210 -25.79 21.50 13.80
N THR A 211 -26.86 22.30 13.83
CA THR A 211 -26.90 23.71 14.22
C THR A 211 -27.39 23.88 15.65
N LYS A 212 -27.93 22.82 16.28
CA LYS A 212 -28.40 22.86 17.67
C LYS A 212 -27.24 22.61 18.62
N PHE A 213 -26.62 23.68 19.13
CA PHE A 213 -25.77 23.61 20.32
C PHE A 213 -26.55 22.94 21.46
N LYS A 214 -26.25 21.68 21.77
CA LYS A 214 -26.86 21.01 22.93
C LYS A 214 -26.35 21.71 24.19
N ARG A 215 -27.24 22.02 25.13
CA ARG A 215 -26.91 22.71 26.39
C ARG A 215 -25.83 21.91 27.14
N GLY A 216 -24.64 22.47 27.29
CA GLY A 216 -23.47 21.81 27.88
C GLY A 216 -22.51 21.11 26.90
N GLN A 217 -22.50 21.51 25.62
CA GLN A 217 -21.44 21.17 24.67
C GLN A 217 -20.39 22.30 24.62
N ILE A 218 -19.11 21.95 24.57
CA ILE A 218 -18.01 22.91 24.40
C ILE A 218 -17.81 23.13 22.89
N GLY A 219 -18.45 24.16 22.33
CA GLY A 219 -18.45 24.46 20.89
C GLY A 219 -17.06 24.50 20.22
N PRO A 220 -16.06 25.20 20.80
CA PRO A 220 -14.71 25.30 20.20
C PRO A 220 -13.98 23.98 19.99
N ILE A 221 -14.32 22.91 20.73
CA ILE A 221 -13.69 21.59 20.57
C ILE A 221 -13.95 21.01 19.17
N ASN A 222 -15.12 21.29 18.59
CA ASN A 222 -15.43 20.80 17.25
C ASN A 222 -14.52 21.45 16.19
N CYS A 223 -14.20 22.74 16.34
CA CYS A 223 -13.25 23.43 15.47
C CYS A 223 -11.85 22.81 15.60
N LEU A 224 -11.40 22.56 16.83
CA LEU A 224 -10.11 21.92 17.07
C LEU A 224 -10.03 20.54 16.41
N ARG A 225 -11.09 19.72 16.52
CA ARG A 225 -11.15 18.41 15.84
C ARG A 225 -11.00 18.51 14.33
N VAL A 226 -11.68 19.48 13.71
CA VAL A 226 -11.63 19.67 12.25
C VAL A 226 -10.23 20.05 11.81
N ILE A 227 -9.60 21.02 12.48
CA ILE A 227 -8.22 21.44 12.20
C ILE A 227 -7.26 20.25 12.35
N SER A 228 -7.38 19.49 13.44
CA SER A 228 -6.54 18.32 13.69
C SER A 228 -6.74 17.21 12.66
N MET A 229 -7.97 16.95 12.19
CA MET A 229 -8.19 15.97 11.13
C MET A 229 -7.55 16.40 9.81
N PHE A 230 -7.69 17.67 9.42
CA PHE A 230 -7.00 18.17 8.23
C PHE A 230 -5.47 18.04 8.36
N TRP A 231 -4.93 18.30 9.55
CA TRP A 231 -3.50 18.17 9.81
C TRP A 231 -3.02 16.71 9.68
N VAL A 232 -3.75 15.74 10.25
CA VAL A 232 -3.47 14.30 10.11
C VAL A 232 -3.52 13.86 8.64
N ILE A 233 -4.58 14.25 7.92
CA ILE A 233 -4.75 13.90 6.50
C ILE A 233 -3.56 14.41 5.70
N PHE A 234 -3.20 15.68 5.87
CA PHE A 234 -2.11 16.30 5.13
C PHE A 234 -0.75 15.66 5.47
N GLY A 235 -0.51 15.31 6.74
CA GLY A 235 0.67 14.57 7.17
C GLY A 235 0.80 13.21 6.50
N HIS A 236 -0.28 12.42 6.47
CA HIS A 236 -0.28 11.12 5.78
C HIS A 236 -0.12 11.26 4.27
N THR A 237 -0.75 12.24 3.64
CA THR A 237 -0.57 12.50 2.20
C THR A 237 0.89 12.83 1.88
N MET A 238 1.54 13.66 2.69
CA MET A 238 2.96 13.99 2.52
C MET A 238 3.86 12.76 2.75
N ALA A 239 3.61 11.99 3.80
CA ALA A 239 4.35 10.77 4.09
C ALA A 239 4.23 9.72 2.96
N SER A 240 3.02 9.53 2.41
CA SER A 240 2.81 8.68 1.24
C SER A 240 3.49 9.24 -0.01
N SER A 241 3.58 10.56 -0.16
CA SER A 241 4.28 11.17 -1.29
C SER A 241 5.78 10.85 -1.23
N LEU A 242 6.40 10.87 -0.05
CA LEU A 242 7.81 10.50 0.09
C LEU A 242 8.12 9.05 -0.34
N THR A 243 7.14 8.13 -0.29
CA THR A 243 7.34 6.74 -0.72
C THR A 243 7.01 6.48 -2.19
N THR A 244 6.25 7.37 -2.83
CA THR A 244 5.80 7.20 -4.23
C THR A 244 6.54 8.09 -5.22
N ASN A 245 7.27 9.11 -4.76
CA ASN A 245 8.00 10.01 -5.65
C ASN A 245 9.29 9.39 -6.19
N ASP A 246 9.55 9.64 -7.47
CA ASP A 246 10.75 9.14 -8.14
C ASP A 246 12.01 9.78 -7.57
N ASN A 247 12.04 11.11 -7.41
CA ASN A 247 13.21 11.84 -6.90
C ASN A 247 12.97 12.37 -5.49
N ILE A 248 13.18 11.52 -4.48
CA ILE A 248 12.89 11.89 -3.09
C ILE A 248 13.75 13.07 -2.58
N LEU A 249 14.97 13.28 -3.09
CA LEU A 249 15.83 14.38 -2.63
C LEU A 249 15.36 15.75 -3.17
N ASP A 250 14.55 15.79 -4.24
CA ASP A 250 13.93 17.03 -4.68
C ASP A 250 12.89 17.54 -3.64
N PHE A 251 12.40 16.68 -2.74
CA PHE A 251 11.53 17.08 -1.63
C PHE A 251 12.29 17.69 -0.44
N MET A 252 13.58 17.39 -0.26
CA MET A 252 14.32 17.84 0.92
C MET A 252 14.35 19.36 1.08
N PRO A 253 14.62 20.17 0.04
CA PRO A 253 14.57 21.63 0.15
C PRO A 253 13.16 22.17 0.44
N ILE A 254 12.12 21.42 0.08
CA ILE A 254 10.74 21.79 0.37
C ILE A 254 10.45 21.59 1.87
N LEU A 255 11.06 20.60 2.51
CA LEU A 255 10.84 20.36 3.94
C LEU A 255 11.36 21.51 4.81
N ASP A 256 12.38 22.25 4.38
CA ASP A 256 12.97 23.37 5.13
C ASP A 256 12.04 24.60 5.27
N TYR A 257 10.95 24.69 4.51
CA TYR A 257 10.02 25.82 4.65
C TYR A 257 9.24 25.76 5.96
N PHE A 258 8.93 26.94 6.53
CA PHE A 258 8.21 27.01 7.81
C PHE A 258 6.85 26.29 7.80
N PHE A 259 6.08 26.41 6.71
CA PHE A 259 4.76 25.78 6.64
C PHE A 259 4.83 24.26 6.46
N THR A 260 5.84 23.75 5.76
CA THR A 260 6.06 22.31 5.58
C THR A 260 6.56 21.65 6.85
N GLN A 261 7.26 22.39 7.74
CA GLN A 261 7.65 21.90 9.06
C GLN A 261 6.44 21.56 9.95
N ILE A 262 5.33 22.31 9.84
CA ILE A 262 4.07 21.98 10.54
C ILE A 262 3.59 20.59 10.11
N ILE A 263 3.73 20.28 8.83
CA ILE A 263 3.25 19.03 8.21
C ILE A 263 4.21 17.87 8.49
N GLU A 264 5.51 18.11 8.43
CA GLU A 264 6.55 17.15 8.74
C GLU A 264 6.41 16.67 10.20
N ASN A 265 6.06 17.58 11.10
CA ASN A 265 5.73 17.29 12.49
C ASN A 265 4.26 16.90 12.72
N ALA A 266 3.58 16.31 11.74
CA ALA A 266 2.17 15.93 11.85
C ALA A 266 1.87 14.95 12.99
N PHE A 267 2.86 14.23 13.54
CA PHE A 267 2.65 13.42 14.76
C PHE A 267 2.17 14.24 15.96
N LEU A 268 2.53 15.52 16.05
CA LEU A 268 2.03 16.45 17.08
C LEU A 268 0.53 16.70 16.97
N SER A 269 -0.09 16.43 15.81
CA SER A 269 -1.55 16.52 15.67
C SER A 269 -2.28 15.54 16.61
N VAL A 270 -1.66 14.42 16.98
CA VAL A 270 -2.24 13.44 17.92
C VAL A 270 -2.42 14.04 19.32
N ASP A 271 -1.53 14.96 19.73
CA ASP A 271 -1.60 15.62 21.04
C ASP A 271 -2.87 16.46 21.20
N THR A 272 -3.39 17.00 20.10
CA THR A 272 -4.67 17.71 20.13
C THR A 272 -5.83 16.79 20.49
N PHE A 273 -5.81 15.53 20.07
CA PHE A 273 -6.82 14.53 20.45
C PHE A 273 -6.68 14.13 21.91
N PHE A 274 -5.44 13.98 22.42
CA PHE A 274 -5.20 13.77 23.84
C PHE A 274 -5.70 14.95 24.69
N PHE A 275 -5.43 16.18 24.26
CA PHE A 275 -5.95 17.39 24.91
C PHE A 275 -7.48 17.43 24.92
N ILE A 276 -8.12 17.20 23.78
CA ILE A 276 -9.59 17.14 23.66
C ILE A 276 -10.16 16.06 24.59
N GLY A 277 -9.56 14.87 24.60
CA GLY A 277 -9.94 13.77 25.48
C GLY A 277 -9.86 14.15 26.96
N GLY A 278 -8.76 14.77 27.36
CA GLY A 278 -8.54 15.26 28.73
C GLY A 278 -9.54 16.34 29.14
N VAL A 279 -9.77 17.35 28.29
CA VAL A 279 -10.75 18.43 28.54
C VAL A 279 -12.16 17.88 28.67
N LEU A 280 -12.58 16.97 27.78
CA LEU A 280 -13.90 16.34 27.85
C LEU A 280 -14.06 15.48 29.10
N LEU A 281 -13.02 14.74 29.50
CA LEU A 281 -13.02 13.94 30.71
C LEU A 281 -13.18 14.81 31.96
N ALA A 282 -12.38 15.87 32.07
CA ALA A 282 -12.46 16.83 33.16
C ALA A 282 -13.84 17.52 33.20
N PHE A 283 -14.33 17.99 32.06
CA PHE A 283 -15.64 18.65 31.95
C PHE A 283 -16.79 17.73 32.40
N MET A 284 -16.80 16.47 31.96
CA MET A 284 -17.81 15.50 32.39
C MET A 284 -17.69 15.18 33.89
N TRP A 285 -16.47 15.08 34.41
CA TRP A 285 -16.23 14.83 35.83
C TRP A 285 -16.75 15.97 36.70
N PHE A 286 -16.42 17.22 36.38
CA PHE A 286 -16.92 18.39 37.12
C PHE A 286 -18.45 18.51 37.04
N LYS A 287 -19.04 18.21 35.88
CA LYS A 287 -20.49 18.16 35.72
C LYS A 287 -21.15 17.05 36.55
N GLY A 288 -20.48 15.91 36.72
CA GLY A 288 -20.91 14.84 37.62
C GLY A 288 -20.79 15.24 39.09
N TYR A 289 -19.73 15.96 39.44
CA TYR A 289 -19.45 16.44 40.79
C TYR A 289 -20.48 17.48 41.25
N GLU A 290 -20.89 18.39 40.36
CA GLU A 290 -21.94 19.39 40.63
C GLU A 290 -23.31 18.74 40.85
N LYS A 291 -23.60 17.62 40.16
CA LYS A 291 -24.87 16.88 40.31
C LYS A 291 -24.96 16.08 41.60
N ASP A 292 -23.93 15.30 41.92
CA ASP A 292 -23.93 14.43 43.12
C ASP A 292 -22.49 14.14 43.59
N LYS A 293 -21.99 15.05 44.43
CA LYS A 293 -20.66 14.98 45.04
C LYS A 293 -20.44 13.68 45.81
N ARG A 294 -21.45 13.20 46.54
CA ARG A 294 -21.32 12.06 47.46
C ARG A 294 -21.17 10.75 46.69
N LYS A 295 -21.96 10.59 45.62
CA LYS A 295 -21.87 9.44 44.74
C LYS A 295 -20.56 9.41 43.95
N LEU A 296 -20.14 10.55 43.39
CA LEU A 296 -18.92 10.61 42.58
C LEU A 296 -17.64 10.35 43.41
N MET A 297 -17.60 10.84 44.66
CA MET A 297 -16.46 10.66 45.57
C MET A 297 -16.45 9.30 46.28
N SER A 298 -17.49 8.48 46.10
CA SER A 298 -17.51 7.13 46.65
C SER A 298 -16.48 6.21 45.95
N PRO A 299 -15.96 5.18 46.64
CA PRO A 299 -15.05 4.20 46.00
C PRO A 299 -15.65 3.52 44.77
N GLN A 300 -16.97 3.27 44.79
CA GLN A 300 -17.72 2.72 43.67
C GLN A 300 -17.80 3.70 42.49
N GLY A 301 -17.96 5.01 42.77
CA GLY A 301 -17.96 6.07 41.76
C GLY A 301 -16.62 6.20 41.05
N TRP A 302 -15.51 6.15 41.80
CA TRP A 302 -14.15 6.13 41.24
C TRP A 302 -13.87 4.84 40.44
N ALA A 303 -14.30 3.68 40.93
CA ALA A 303 -14.17 2.42 40.19
C ALA A 303 -14.91 2.48 38.85
N MET A 304 -16.17 2.92 38.85
CA MET A 304 -16.96 3.09 37.63
C MET A 304 -16.38 4.14 36.67
N PHE A 305 -15.78 5.22 37.20
CA PHE A 305 -15.10 6.22 36.39
C PHE A 305 -13.89 5.63 35.63
N TYR A 306 -13.06 4.82 36.29
CA TYR A 306 -11.93 4.16 35.63
C TYR A 306 -12.37 3.08 34.64
N VAL A 307 -13.38 2.28 34.97
CA VAL A 307 -13.95 1.28 34.06
C VAL A 307 -14.46 1.95 32.78
N HIS A 308 -15.26 3.01 32.92
CA HIS A 308 -15.75 3.76 31.76
C HIS A 308 -14.63 4.45 30.98
N ARG A 309 -13.52 4.82 31.64
CA ARG A 309 -12.35 5.41 30.98
C ARG A 309 -11.56 4.39 30.16
N ILE A 310 -11.43 3.15 30.62
CA ILE A 310 -10.67 2.09 29.93
C ILE A 310 -11.49 1.47 28.80
N ILE A 311 -12.82 1.39 28.94
CA ILE A 311 -13.73 0.82 27.92
C ILE A 311 -13.96 1.79 26.74
N ARG A 312 -13.88 3.10 26.97
CA ARG A 312 -14.10 4.14 25.95
C ARG A 312 -12.84 4.38 25.12
#